data_AF-A0A3B9KD08-F1
#
_entry.id   AF-A0A3B9KD08-F1
#
_cell.length_a   1.000
_cell.length_b   1.000
_cell.length_c   1.000
_cell.angle_alpha   90.00
_cell.angle_beta   90.00
_cell.angle_gamma   90.00
#
_symmetry.space_group_name_H-M   'P 1'
#
loop_
_entity.id
_entity.type
_entity.pdbx_description
1 polymer ?
#
loop_
_entity_poly.entity_id
_entity_poly.type
_entity_poly.pdbx_seq_one_letter_code
_entity_poly.pdbx_strand_id
1 'polypeptide(L)'
;GTSSDFKDNWTVGYTTDYVMGVWAGNNDNSPMVNVTGVDGAAPIWHDSMLLAEQGKPITNFPDPTGVVQKTVHYPVGITTTDWYLQ
;
A
#
# COMPACT_ATOMS: atom_id res chain seq x y z
N GLY A 1 -6.15 1.94 -5.66
CA GLY A 1 -7.60 1.66 -5.70
C GLY A 1 -8.25 2.54 -6.75
N THR A 2 -9.18 1.99 -7.52
CA THR A 2 -9.91 2.72 -8.59
C THR A 2 -11.40 2.41 -8.42
N SER A 3 -12.28 3.42 -8.46
CA SER A 3 -13.73 3.15 -8.48
C SER A 3 -14.15 2.49 -9.80
N SER A 4 -15.23 1.72 -9.78
CA SER A 4 -15.73 1.01 -10.98
C SER A 4 -16.30 1.94 -12.05
N ASP A 5 -16.65 3.18 -11.68
CA ASP A 5 -17.09 4.24 -12.60
C ASP A 5 -15.96 5.20 -13.00
N PHE A 6 -14.71 4.87 -12.64
CA PHE A 6 -13.48 5.60 -13.01
C PHE A 6 -13.43 7.06 -12.57
N LYS A 7 -14.18 7.43 -11.53
CA LYS A 7 -14.19 8.80 -10.98
C LYS A 7 -13.17 9.02 -9.87
N ASP A 8 -12.84 7.94 -9.16
CA ASP A 8 -11.98 8.01 -7.99
C ASP A 8 -10.73 7.16 -8.17
N ASN A 9 -9.60 7.76 -7.84
CA ASN A 9 -8.33 7.08 -7.64
C ASN A 9 -7.88 7.29 -6.20
N TRP A 10 -7.61 6.21 -5.50
CA TRP A 10 -7.16 6.22 -4.11
C TRP A 10 -5.87 5.42 -3.95
N THR A 11 -4.92 5.97 -3.21
CA THR A 11 -3.75 5.23 -2.70
C THR A 11 -3.63 5.49 -1.22
N VAL A 12 -3.60 4.43 -0.42
CA VAL A 12 -3.44 4.50 1.02
C VAL A 12 -2.31 3.56 1.42
N GLY A 13 -1.43 4.05 2.29
CA GLY A 13 -0.29 3.28 2.79
C GLY A 13 0.27 3.92 4.04
N TYR A 14 1.19 3.22 4.69
CA TYR A 14 1.70 3.61 5.99
C TYR A 14 3.12 3.11 6.21
N THR A 15 3.83 3.81 7.08
CA THR A 15 5.10 3.43 7.70
C THR A 15 4.86 3.31 9.21
N THR A 16 5.93 3.11 9.99
CA THR A 16 5.85 3.18 11.46
C THR A 16 5.61 4.62 11.96
N ASP A 17 5.89 5.62 11.14
CA ASP A 17 5.80 7.04 11.49
C ASP A 17 4.57 7.74 10.90
N TYR A 18 4.07 7.29 9.75
CA TYR A 18 2.97 7.94 9.03
C TYR A 18 1.91 7.00 8.51
N VAL A 19 0.69 7.51 8.44
CA VAL A 19 -0.39 6.99 7.59
C VAL A 19 -0.73 8.08 6.58
N MET A 20 -0.79 7.72 5.31
CA MET A 20 -1.13 8.65 4.24
C MET A 20 -2.15 8.05 3.29
N GLY A 21 -3.18 8.83 3.00
CA GLY A 21 -4.16 8.56 1.95
C GLY A 21 -4.16 9.69 0.94
N VAL A 22 -4.11 9.35 -0.34
CA VAL A 22 -4.22 10.28 -1.46
C VAL A 22 -5.43 9.91 -2.28
N TRP A 23 -6.22 10.92 -2.61
CA TRP A 23 -7.30 10.84 -3.60
C TRP A 23 -6.98 11.73 -4.79
N ALA A 24 -7.33 11.24 -5.97
CA ALA A 24 -7.38 12.02 -7.20
C ALA A 24 -8.69 11.74 -7.94
N GLY A 25 -9.31 12.79 -8.46
CA GLY A 25 -10.57 12.73 -9.21
C GLY A 25 -10.92 14.11 -9.78
N ASN A 26 -11.88 14.13 -10.70
CA ASN A 26 -12.41 15.39 -11.23
C ASN A 26 -13.40 16.01 -10.23
N ASN A 27 -13.27 17.31 -9.95
CA ASN A 27 -14.14 18.01 -8.99
C ASN A 27 -15.62 18.04 -9.41
N ASP A 28 -15.91 17.82 -10.69
CA ASP A 28 -17.27 17.76 -11.25
C ASP A 28 -17.85 16.34 -11.31
N ASN A 29 -17.15 15.35 -10.74
CA ASN A 29 -17.53 13.94 -10.72
C ASN A 29 -17.62 13.29 -12.12
N SER A 30 -17.00 13.89 -13.14
CA SER A 30 -16.85 13.24 -14.45
C SER A 30 -15.84 12.09 -14.37
N PRO A 31 -16.06 10.96 -15.08
CA PRO A 31 -15.08 9.88 -15.15
C PRO A 31 -13.75 10.37 -15.72
N MET A 32 -12.65 9.89 -15.12
CA MET A 32 -11.30 10.10 -15.66
C MET A 32 -11.07 9.16 -16.85
N VAL A 33 -10.38 9.66 -17.88
CA VAL A 33 -10.13 8.91 -19.11
C VAL A 33 -8.74 8.29 -19.06
N ASN A 34 -8.65 6.96 -19.13
CA ASN A 34 -7.39 6.21 -19.09
C ASN A 34 -6.53 6.46 -17.84
N VAL A 35 -7.16 6.75 -16.68
CA VAL A 35 -6.44 6.93 -15.41
C VAL A 35 -6.94 5.90 -14.40
N THR A 36 -6.01 5.11 -13.86
CA THR A 36 -6.27 4.21 -12.74
C THR A 36 -5.60 4.72 -11.46
N GLY A 37 -5.87 4.08 -10.31
CA GLY A 37 -5.21 4.40 -9.05
C GLY A 37 -3.67 4.42 -9.12
N VAL A 38 -3.07 3.61 -10.00
CA VAL A 38 -1.61 3.57 -10.20
C VAL A 38 -1.11 4.78 -11.01
N ASP A 39 -1.94 5.34 -11.88
CA ASP A 39 -1.60 6.49 -12.72
C ASP A 39 -1.90 7.83 -12.02
N GLY A 40 -2.97 7.88 -11.21
CA GLY A 40 -3.44 9.09 -10.54
C GLY A 40 -2.87 9.27 -9.13
N ALA A 41 -3.46 8.58 -8.15
CA ALA A 41 -3.15 8.82 -6.73
C ALA A 41 -1.81 8.21 -6.27
N ALA A 42 -1.35 7.10 -6.86
CA ALA A 42 -0.12 6.41 -6.45
C ALA A 42 1.17 7.22 -6.58
N PRO A 43 1.47 7.91 -7.71
CA PRO A 43 2.70 8.69 -7.82
C PRO A 43 2.75 9.85 -6.83
N ILE A 44 1.61 10.52 -6.59
CA ILE A 44 1.50 11.60 -5.60
C ILE A 44 1.77 11.06 -4.19
N TRP A 45 1.18 9.90 -3.85
CA TRP A 45 1.41 9.24 -2.56
C TRP A 45 2.89 8.86 -2.38
N HIS A 46 3.51 8.29 -3.42
CA HIS A 46 4.91 7.88 -3.41
C HIS A 46 5.85 9.04 -3.12
N ASP A 47 5.77 10.11 -3.91
CA ASP A 47 6.68 11.25 -3.78
C ASP A 47 6.47 11.99 -2.44
N SER A 48 5.21 12.08 -1.99
CA SER A 48 4.86 12.69 -0.71
C SER A 48 5.40 11.88 0.47
N MET A 49 5.30 10.55 0.42
CA MET A 49 5.83 9.69 1.48
C MET A 49 7.37 9.71 1.50
N LEU A 50 8.03 9.69 0.34
CA LEU A 50 9.49 9.83 0.26
C LEU A 50 9.97 11.15 0.87
N LEU A 51 9.24 12.24 0.61
CA LEU A 51 9.54 13.54 1.22
C LEU A 51 9.29 13.53 2.74
N ALA A 52 8.17 12.95 3.20
CA ALA A 52 7.82 12.87 4.62
C ALA A 52 8.84 12.05 5.43
N GLU A 53 9.44 11.03 4.81
CA GLU A 53 10.45 10.15 5.42
C GLU A 53 11.90 10.59 5.19
N GLN A 54 12.12 11.70 4.47
CA GLN A 54 13.46 12.12 4.09
C GLN A 54 14.34 12.41 5.31
N GLY A 55 15.48 11.71 5.40
CA GLY A 55 16.47 11.88 6.46
C GLY A 55 16.13 11.20 7.79
N LYS A 56 15.05 10.40 7.84
CA LYS A 56 14.68 9.65 9.04
C LYS A 56 15.27 8.24 9.06
N PRO A 57 15.52 7.69 10.26
CA PRO A 57 15.89 6.29 10.38
C PRO A 57 14.73 5.38 9.96
N ILE A 58 15.05 4.29 9.26
CA ILE A 58 14.06 3.26 8.93
C ILE A 58 13.72 2.49 10.21
N THR A 59 12.46 2.52 10.62
CA THR A 59 11.95 1.75 11.76
C THR A 59 11.01 0.64 11.28
N ASN A 60 11.32 -0.61 11.61
CA ASN A 60 10.48 -1.76 11.27
C ASN A 60 9.24 -1.84 12.16
N PHE A 61 8.15 -2.39 11.62
CA PHE A 61 7.00 -2.76 12.43
C PHE A 61 7.41 -3.81 13.48
N PRO A 62 6.88 -3.73 14.71
CA PRO A 62 7.14 -4.75 15.72
C PRO A 62 6.59 -6.10 15.26
N ASP A 63 7.26 -7.18 15.67
CA ASP A 63 6.79 -8.52 15.40
C ASP A 63 5.37 -8.70 15.99
N PRO A 64 4.43 -9.23 15.19
CA PRO A 64 3.07 -9.45 15.66
C PRO A 64 3.03 -10.47 16.80
N THR A 65 2.30 -10.14 17.88
CA THR A 65 2.09 -11.06 19.00
C THR A 65 1.05 -12.11 18.64
N GLY A 66 1.25 -13.36 19.06
CA GLY A 66 0.27 -14.45 18.86
C GLY A 66 0.39 -15.17 17.51
N VAL A 67 1.48 -14.95 16.78
CA VAL A 67 1.84 -15.69 15.57
C VAL A 67 3.26 -16.26 15.70
N VAL A 68 3.58 -17.24 14.86
CA VAL A 68 4.86 -17.94 14.84
C VAL A 68 5.42 -17.97 13.43
N GLN A 69 6.72 -17.76 13.27
CA GLN A 69 7.38 -18.00 11.98
C GLN A 69 7.46 -19.50 11.70
N LYS A 70 7.00 -19.92 10.52
CA LYS A 70 7.13 -21.31 10.04
C LYS A 70 7.61 -21.30 8.60
N THR A 71 8.41 -22.30 8.24
CA THR A 71 8.68 -22.65 6.84
C THR A 71 7.65 -23.68 6.39
N VAL A 72 6.90 -23.36 5.33
CA VAL A 72 5.87 -24.25 4.77
C VAL A 72 6.24 -24.63 3.35
N HIS A 73 6.14 -25.93 3.04
CA HIS A 73 6.34 -26.50 1.72
C HIS A 73 4.98 -26.80 1.07
N TYR A 74 4.71 -26.19 -0.09
CA TYR A 74 3.47 -26.36 -0.84
C TYR A 74 3.61 -27.43 -1.93
N PRO A 75 2.50 -28.04 -2.38
CA PRO A 75 2.52 -29.15 -3.35
C PRO A 75 3.22 -28.88 -4.69
N VAL A 76 3.37 -27.61 -5.07
CA VAL A 76 4.02 -27.19 -6.32
C VAL A 76 5.51 -26.88 -6.14
N GLY A 77 6.13 -27.35 -5.04
CA GLY A 77 7.56 -27.11 -4.75
C GLY A 77 7.87 -25.69 -4.26
N ILE A 78 6.85 -24.88 -4.00
CA ILE A 78 7.01 -23.55 -3.41
C ILE A 78 7.32 -23.73 -1.92
N THR A 79 8.31 -23.00 -1.43
CA THR A 79 8.64 -22.92 0.00
C THR A 79 8.57 -21.46 0.43
N THR A 80 7.85 -21.19 1.53
CA THR A 80 7.77 -19.83 2.10
C THR A 80 8.12 -19.88 3.58
N THR A 81 8.82 -18.86 4.07
CA THR A 81 8.95 -18.57 5.52
C THR A 81 8.15 -17.31 5.80
N ASP A 82 7.12 -17.42 6.63
CA ASP A 82 6.21 -16.32 6.97
C ASP A 82 5.64 -16.50 8.39
N TRP A 83 4.85 -15.54 8.86
CA TRP A 83 4.13 -15.56 10.12
C TRP A 83 2.79 -16.28 9.98
N TYR A 84 2.55 -17.28 10.84
CA TYR A 84 1.32 -18.07 10.87
C TYR A 84 0.64 -17.91 12.23
N LEU A 85 -0.69 -17.95 12.22
CA LEU A 85 -1.46 -18.18 13.45
C LEU A 85 -0.99 -19.49 14.10
N GLN A 86 -0.91 -19.47 15.44
CA GLN A 86 -0.43 -20.62 16.22
C GLN A 86 -1.31 -21.86 16.03
#